data_AF-A0A0N0GV18-F1
#
_entry.id   AF-A0A0N0GV18-F1
#
_cell.length_a   1.000
_cell.length_b   1.000
_cell.length_c   1.000
_cell.angle_alpha   90.00
_cell.angle_beta   90.00
_cell.angle_gamma   90.00
#
_symmetry.space_group_name_H-M   'P 1'
#
loop_
_entity.id
_entity.type
_entity.pdbx_description
1 polymer ?
#
loop_
_entity_poly.entity_id
_entity_poly.type
_entity_poly.pdbx_seq_one_letter_code
_entity_poly.pdbx_strand_id
1 'polypeptide(L)'
;MTSIPEALLWCLSAGTAAALVLAAMVVRARMHSAALRQKLSTAEEQNSTSLHANTELTARLRATEAEIRHLAGARLPDLTLALAHPHVPVRGLLDPRFAGTETDTALNAALEQIAEAVTKERERVDAAAQSTLRGATTTIQALLYQLQTQLQAMQHRYDDPNIAQDLLSADFLNEQALRRIQATGVVCGAWPGLTREDSYLAELVVGATSRLRGYERVQITNQLRDPIAVVARAVEPIAITVTELLANALHHSHQELPVSVTLQQGNRGASVIIDDYGVGMHEEELQHAAKLLSGDENLLLTQLGDPPRSGFAAAGQLVRQYGYRVHIESSPYGGVRAIVYIPGDPLLTMLDENTQPMSVMAPVPHRSSAQDRGTLPTRNPGHSVSHTPAPAPAPLAPPAPDPADLLGTAPFGTAGSPAAEYPAAESPAAGPFADPAAGPAAGSAPGSAAGFTAGPAAGDEPELPRRRRRKPVSELDQTAARSEPQSARTPEETASRWAALQQGTESGRAAAQQSQPPRSTEGNPQ
;
A
#
# COMPACT_ATOMS: atom_id res chain seq x y z
N MET A 1 12.79 127.62 -54.87
CA MET A 1 13.64 126.43 -54.60
C MET A 1 14.04 126.46 -53.14
N THR A 2 13.40 125.67 -52.29
CA THR A 2 13.80 125.49 -50.89
C THR A 2 14.30 124.06 -50.77
N SER A 3 15.62 123.92 -50.78
CA SER A 3 16.35 122.66 -50.64
C SER A 3 16.04 122.04 -49.27
N ILE A 4 15.37 120.88 -49.27
CA ILE A 4 15.34 119.99 -48.11
C ILE A 4 16.82 119.65 -47.83
N PRO A 5 17.34 119.86 -46.59
CA PRO A 5 18.74 119.61 -46.32
C PRO A 5 19.02 118.11 -46.46
N GLU A 6 19.96 117.74 -47.35
CA GLU A 6 20.34 116.35 -47.63
C GLU A 6 20.59 115.53 -46.35
N ALA A 7 21.10 116.17 -45.29
CA ALA A 7 21.31 115.57 -43.98
C ALA A 7 20.05 114.91 -43.37
N LEU A 8 18.85 115.45 -43.61
CA LEU A 8 17.59 114.92 -43.09
C LEU A 8 17.19 113.62 -43.81
N LEU A 9 17.50 113.51 -45.10
CA LEU A 9 17.32 112.30 -45.91
C LEU A 9 18.30 111.18 -45.48
N TRP A 10 19.56 111.54 -45.20
CA TRP A 10 20.57 110.59 -44.69
C TRP A 10 20.26 110.09 -43.27
N CYS A 11 19.75 110.95 -42.39
CA CYS A 11 19.32 110.51 -41.05
C CYS A 11 18.07 109.61 -41.10
N LEU A 12 17.11 109.90 -41.99
CA LEU A 12 15.91 109.07 -42.16
C LEU A 12 16.27 107.70 -42.79
N SER A 13 17.17 107.66 -43.76
CA SER A 13 17.64 106.41 -44.38
C SER A 13 18.47 105.55 -43.41
N ALA A 14 19.33 106.17 -42.59
CA ALA A 14 20.06 105.48 -41.53
C ALA A 14 19.12 104.95 -40.43
N GLY A 15 18.12 105.73 -40.02
CA GLY A 15 17.11 105.31 -39.04
C GLY A 15 16.23 104.16 -39.54
N THR A 16 15.83 104.18 -40.81
CA THR A 16 15.05 103.09 -41.44
C THR A 16 15.89 101.83 -41.63
N ALA A 17 17.16 101.94 -42.02
CA ALA A 17 18.08 100.81 -42.10
C ALA A 17 18.33 100.18 -40.72
N ALA A 18 18.55 100.99 -39.67
CA ALA A 18 18.69 100.51 -38.30
C ALA A 18 17.40 99.83 -37.80
N ALA A 19 16.23 100.39 -38.11
CA ALA A 19 14.94 99.79 -37.77
C ALA A 19 14.70 98.44 -38.48
N LEU A 20 15.11 98.32 -39.75
CA LEU A 20 15.03 97.06 -40.52
C LEU A 20 15.96 95.99 -39.95
N VAL A 21 17.19 96.36 -39.57
CA VAL A 21 18.14 95.43 -38.93
C VAL A 21 17.62 94.98 -37.56
N LEU A 22 17.07 95.89 -36.76
CA LEU A 22 16.49 95.57 -35.46
C LEU A 22 15.24 94.69 -35.62
N ALA A 23 14.38 94.97 -36.59
CA ALA A 23 13.23 94.13 -36.93
C ALA A 23 13.67 92.72 -37.37
N ALA A 24 14.71 92.61 -38.22
CA ALA A 24 15.27 91.33 -38.63
C ALA A 24 15.86 90.54 -37.45
N MET A 25 16.54 91.21 -36.52
CA MET A 25 17.04 90.58 -35.28
C MET A 25 15.89 90.10 -34.39
N VAL A 26 14.82 90.88 -34.23
CA VAL A 26 13.63 90.47 -33.45
C VAL A 26 12.93 89.27 -34.11
N VAL A 27 12.80 89.25 -35.44
CA VAL A 27 12.25 88.11 -36.18
C VAL A 27 13.12 86.88 -36.00
N ARG A 28 14.44 87.00 -36.14
CA ARG A 28 15.39 85.88 -35.96
C ARG A 28 15.38 85.36 -34.52
N ALA A 29 15.33 86.25 -33.53
CA ALA A 29 15.18 85.89 -32.13
C ALA A 29 13.85 85.16 -31.87
N ARG A 30 12.73 85.65 -32.41
CA ARG A 30 11.42 84.98 -32.32
C ARG A 30 11.40 83.62 -32.99
N MET A 31 12.00 83.48 -34.17
CA MET A 31 12.13 82.19 -34.87
C MET A 31 13.00 81.20 -34.06
N HIS A 32 14.13 81.66 -33.51
CA HIS A 32 14.98 80.83 -32.66
C HIS A 32 14.29 80.43 -31.36
N SER A 33 13.57 81.34 -30.72
CA SER A 33 12.74 81.03 -29.55
C SER A 33 11.60 80.07 -29.89
N ALA A 34 10.95 80.20 -31.04
CA ALA A 34 9.91 79.28 -31.49
C ALA A 34 10.49 77.88 -31.77
N ALA A 35 11.65 77.79 -32.43
CA ALA A 35 12.35 76.53 -32.67
C ALA A 35 12.80 75.85 -31.37
N LEU A 36 13.29 76.61 -30.38
CA LEU A 36 13.64 76.07 -29.06
C LEU A 36 12.41 75.56 -28.29
N ARG A 37 11.30 76.30 -28.31
CA ARG A 37 10.04 75.87 -27.68
C ARG A 37 9.49 74.59 -28.31
N GLN A 38 9.55 74.50 -29.64
CA GLN A 38 9.14 73.29 -30.35
C GLN A 38 10.04 72.10 -30.00
N LYS A 39 11.36 72.29 -29.92
CA LYS A 39 12.28 71.22 -29.48
C LYS A 39 11.98 70.78 -28.04
N LEU A 40 11.72 71.73 -27.15
CA LEU A 40 11.37 71.46 -25.76
C LEU A 40 10.04 70.69 -25.65
N SER A 41 8.99 71.11 -26.36
CA SER A 41 7.71 70.39 -26.36
C SER A 41 7.85 68.96 -26.92
N THR A 42 8.60 68.77 -28.00
CA THR A 42 8.86 67.42 -28.53
C THR A 42 9.67 66.55 -27.57
N ALA A 43 10.62 67.13 -26.84
CA ALA A 43 11.40 66.41 -25.84
C ALA A 43 10.56 66.05 -24.61
N GLU A 44 9.67 66.95 -24.18
CA GLU A 44 8.71 66.71 -23.10
C GLU A 44 7.71 65.61 -23.46
N GLU A 45 7.17 65.62 -24.69
CA GLU A 45 6.31 64.56 -25.20
C GLU A 45 7.05 63.21 -25.21
N GLN A 46 8.27 63.15 -25.75
CA GLN A 46 9.08 61.93 -25.74
C GLN A 46 9.38 61.44 -24.32
N ASN A 47 9.74 62.32 -23.40
CA ASN A 47 9.98 61.96 -22.01
C ASN A 47 8.71 61.42 -21.34
N SER A 48 7.56 62.05 -21.58
CA SER A 48 6.28 61.58 -21.04
C SER A 48 5.92 60.19 -21.55
N THR A 49 6.08 59.92 -22.86
CA THR A 49 5.84 58.58 -23.43
C THR A 49 6.80 57.53 -22.87
N SER A 50 8.07 57.90 -22.65
CA SER A 50 9.09 57.01 -22.09
C SER A 50 8.81 56.70 -20.63
N LEU A 51 8.32 57.67 -19.85
CA LEU A 51 7.89 57.48 -18.47
C LEU A 51 6.67 56.55 -18.41
N HIS A 52 5.66 56.76 -19.26
CA HIS A 52 4.49 55.87 -19.32
C HIS A 52 4.89 54.43 -19.66
N ALA A 53 5.72 54.23 -20.69
CA ALA A 53 6.22 52.90 -21.05
C ALA A 53 7.02 52.25 -19.91
N ASN A 54 7.87 53.01 -19.20
CA ASN A 54 8.60 52.49 -18.04
C ASN A 54 7.66 52.11 -16.89
N THR A 55 6.64 52.92 -16.60
CA THR A 55 5.68 52.62 -15.54
C THR A 55 4.88 51.36 -15.86
N GLU A 56 4.47 51.17 -17.11
CA GLU A 56 3.76 49.97 -17.57
C GLU A 56 4.65 48.73 -17.50
N LEU A 57 5.89 48.82 -18.00
CA LEU A 57 6.86 47.73 -17.92
C LEU A 57 7.12 47.34 -16.46
N THR A 58 7.32 48.31 -15.57
CA THR A 58 7.54 48.09 -14.14
C THR A 58 6.32 47.41 -13.49
N ALA A 59 5.11 47.83 -13.86
CA ALA A 59 3.88 47.20 -13.37
C ALA A 59 3.76 45.75 -13.87
N ARG A 60 4.10 45.49 -15.13
CA ARG A 60 4.10 44.14 -15.70
C ARG A 60 5.13 43.23 -15.04
N LEU A 61 6.35 43.73 -14.79
CA LEU A 61 7.38 42.98 -14.05
C LEU A 61 6.93 42.62 -12.63
N ARG A 62 6.34 43.58 -11.90
CA ARG A 62 5.78 43.32 -10.56
C ARG A 62 4.65 42.29 -10.60
N ALA A 63 3.78 42.35 -11.61
CA ALA A 63 2.71 41.38 -11.79
C ALA A 63 3.29 39.97 -12.08
N THR A 64 4.30 39.85 -12.95
CA THR A 64 4.97 38.56 -13.21
C THR A 64 5.69 38.03 -11.97
N GLU A 65 6.34 38.89 -11.18
CA GLU A 65 6.99 38.48 -9.94
C GLU A 65 5.97 37.99 -8.90
N ALA A 66 4.83 38.67 -8.80
CA ALA A 66 3.72 38.23 -7.95
C ALA A 66 3.17 36.87 -8.39
N GLU A 67 3.05 36.64 -9.70
CA GLU A 67 2.60 35.36 -10.27
C GLU A 67 3.61 34.23 -9.97
N ILE A 68 4.92 34.47 -10.12
CA ILE A 68 5.96 33.50 -9.75
C ILE A 68 5.91 33.19 -8.25
N ARG A 69 5.71 34.21 -7.41
CA ARG A 69 5.58 34.02 -5.95
C ARG A 69 4.32 33.22 -5.60
N HIS A 70 3.22 33.44 -6.32
CA HIS A 70 1.98 32.67 -6.19
C HIS A 70 2.14 31.23 -6.66
N LEU A 71 2.86 31.00 -7.76
CA LEU A 71 3.24 29.67 -8.22
C LEU A 71 3.99 28.92 -7.11
N ALA A 72 5.03 29.53 -6.55
CA ALA A 72 5.86 28.91 -5.51
C ALA A 72 5.13 28.72 -4.17
N GLY A 73 4.37 29.72 -3.74
CA GLY A 73 3.76 29.77 -2.41
C GLY A 73 2.38 29.10 -2.30
N ALA A 74 1.66 28.92 -3.41
CA ALA A 74 0.31 28.38 -3.40
C ALA A 74 0.11 27.24 -4.41
N ARG A 75 0.35 27.48 -5.71
CA ARG A 75 0.03 26.51 -6.76
C ARG A 75 0.87 25.23 -6.67
N LEU A 76 2.17 25.34 -6.36
CA LEU A 76 3.04 24.18 -6.19
C LEU A 76 2.66 23.32 -4.97
N PRO A 77 2.48 23.89 -3.76
CA PRO A 77 1.92 23.14 -2.63
C PRO A 77 0.60 22.45 -2.96
N ASP A 78 -0.34 23.15 -3.59
CA ASP A 78 -1.63 22.58 -4.00
C ASP A 78 -1.44 21.42 -5.00
N LEU A 79 -0.53 21.56 -5.96
CA LEU A 79 -0.16 20.48 -6.89
C LEU A 79 0.40 19.26 -6.14
N THR A 80 1.31 19.46 -5.20
CA THR A 80 1.88 18.34 -4.43
C THR A 80 0.81 17.61 -3.60
N LEU A 81 -0.17 18.35 -3.08
CA LEU A 81 -1.30 17.79 -2.35
C LEU A 81 -2.25 17.06 -3.29
N ALA A 82 -2.56 17.63 -4.46
CA ALA A 82 -3.38 17.01 -5.50
C ALA A 82 -2.77 15.71 -6.04
N LEU A 83 -1.45 15.63 -6.17
CA LEU A 83 -0.74 14.39 -6.55
C LEU A 83 -0.85 13.30 -5.48
N ALA A 84 -1.06 13.65 -4.20
CA ALA A 84 -1.38 12.67 -3.16
C ALA A 84 -2.89 12.36 -3.10
N HIS A 85 -3.72 13.37 -3.35
CA HIS A 85 -5.17 13.33 -3.18
C HIS A 85 -5.84 13.93 -4.42
N PRO A 86 -6.25 13.12 -5.42
CA PRO A 86 -6.72 13.60 -6.71
C PRO A 86 -7.93 14.55 -6.67
N HIS A 87 -8.68 14.56 -5.57
CA HIS A 87 -9.86 15.41 -5.37
C HIS A 87 -9.52 16.83 -4.90
N VAL A 88 -8.25 17.13 -4.60
CA VAL A 88 -7.82 18.47 -4.17
C VAL A 88 -7.58 19.35 -5.39
N PRO A 89 -8.31 20.47 -5.54
CA PRO A 89 -8.14 21.36 -6.68
C PRO A 89 -6.84 22.16 -6.56
N VAL A 90 -6.14 22.33 -7.69
CA VAL A 90 -4.97 23.21 -7.79
C VAL A 90 -5.43 24.62 -8.16
N ARG A 91 -4.97 25.63 -7.40
CA ARG A 91 -5.30 27.04 -7.70
C ARG A 91 -4.79 27.47 -9.08
N GLY A 92 -5.58 28.32 -9.74
CA GLY A 92 -5.22 28.97 -11.00
C GLY A 92 -4.27 30.17 -10.83
N LEU A 93 -4.11 30.92 -11.92
CA LEU A 93 -3.32 32.16 -11.96
C LEU A 93 -3.82 33.19 -10.94
N LEU A 94 -2.92 34.02 -10.42
CA LEU A 94 -3.27 35.13 -9.55
C LEU A 94 -3.89 36.29 -10.35
N ASP A 95 -3.30 36.63 -11.49
CA ASP A 95 -3.81 37.66 -12.39
C ASP A 95 -4.36 37.04 -13.69
N PRO A 96 -5.69 37.11 -13.92
CA PRO A 96 -6.32 36.55 -15.11
C PRO A 96 -5.79 37.10 -16.44
N ARG A 97 -5.14 38.27 -16.44
CA ARG A 97 -4.55 38.86 -17.65
C ARG A 97 -3.39 38.06 -18.21
N PHE A 98 -2.79 37.18 -17.42
CA PHE A 98 -1.76 36.27 -17.91
C PHE A 98 -2.33 35.07 -18.67
N ALA A 99 -3.63 34.78 -18.59
CA ALA A 99 -4.22 33.63 -19.26
C ALA A 99 -3.93 33.64 -20.77
N GLY A 100 -3.36 32.54 -21.29
CA GLY A 100 -3.00 32.41 -22.71
C GLY A 100 -1.76 33.20 -23.14
N THR A 101 -1.04 33.82 -22.21
CA THR A 101 0.25 34.48 -22.52
C THR A 101 1.41 33.48 -22.51
N GLU A 102 2.57 33.89 -23.02
CA GLU A 102 3.81 33.11 -22.89
C GLU A 102 4.18 32.85 -21.42
N THR A 103 3.85 33.78 -20.51
CA THR A 103 4.08 33.61 -19.08
C THR A 103 3.23 32.46 -18.52
N ASP A 104 1.94 32.41 -18.83
CA ASP A 104 1.05 31.31 -18.42
C ASP A 104 1.53 29.97 -18.98
N THR A 105 1.93 29.94 -20.25
CA THR A 105 2.52 28.75 -20.88
C THR A 105 3.77 28.28 -20.13
N ALA A 106 4.69 29.18 -19.78
CA ALA A 106 5.90 28.84 -19.05
C ALA A 106 5.62 28.36 -17.62
N LEU A 107 4.64 28.96 -16.92
CA LEU A 107 4.26 28.56 -15.58
C LEU A 107 3.58 27.19 -15.56
N ASN A 108 2.70 26.90 -16.53
CA ASN A 108 2.06 25.59 -16.66
C ASN A 108 3.08 24.52 -17.06
N ALA A 109 4.02 24.82 -17.97
CA ALA A 109 5.13 23.93 -18.29
C ALA A 109 6.00 23.61 -17.05
N ALA A 110 6.21 24.58 -16.16
CA ALA A 110 6.91 24.33 -14.89
C ALA A 110 6.11 23.43 -13.94
N LEU A 111 4.78 23.61 -13.84
CA LEU A 111 3.91 22.73 -13.07
C LEU A 111 3.92 21.29 -13.60
N GLU A 112 3.81 21.12 -14.91
CA GLU A 112 3.85 19.81 -15.57
C GLU A 112 5.18 19.09 -15.34
N GLN A 113 6.32 19.80 -15.51
CA GLN A 113 7.65 19.24 -15.23
C GLN A 113 7.81 18.81 -13.77
N ILE A 114 7.31 19.60 -12.83
CA ILE A 114 7.36 19.26 -11.41
C ILE A 114 6.43 18.08 -11.11
N ALA A 115 5.23 18.04 -11.68
CA ALA A 115 4.30 16.94 -11.52
C ALA A 115 4.90 15.62 -12.05
N GLU A 116 5.52 15.65 -13.23
CA GLU A 116 6.23 14.51 -13.80
C GLU A 116 7.40 14.08 -12.91
N ALA A 117 8.24 15.03 -12.46
CA ALA A 117 9.38 14.73 -11.60
C ALA A 117 8.97 14.11 -10.26
N VAL A 118 7.92 14.63 -9.62
CA VAL A 118 7.38 14.09 -8.36
C VAL A 118 6.77 12.71 -8.57
N THR A 119 6.03 12.50 -9.67
CA THR A 119 5.40 11.21 -9.98
C THR A 119 6.46 10.14 -10.22
N LYS A 120 7.47 10.44 -11.04
CA LYS A 120 8.61 9.56 -11.31
C LYS A 120 9.42 9.24 -10.06
N GLU A 121 9.63 10.23 -9.19
CA GLU A 121 10.33 10.01 -7.92
C GLU A 121 9.51 9.10 -6.98
N ARG A 122 8.18 9.29 -6.93
CA ARG A 122 7.30 8.39 -6.17
C ARG A 122 7.36 6.96 -6.68
N GLU A 123 7.28 6.75 -8.00
CA GLU A 123 7.41 5.42 -8.61
C GLU A 123 8.79 4.79 -8.31
N ARG A 124 9.86 5.59 -8.35
CA ARG A 124 11.21 5.12 -8.03
C ARG A 124 11.34 4.71 -6.56
N VAL A 125 10.80 5.50 -5.64
CA VAL A 125 10.79 5.20 -4.20
C VAL A 125 9.95 3.96 -3.93
N ASP A 126 8.78 3.84 -4.55
CA ASP A 126 7.90 2.68 -4.41
C ASP A 126 8.57 1.41 -4.93
N ALA A 127 9.17 1.46 -6.13
CA ALA A 127 9.92 0.33 -6.69
C ALA A 127 11.10 -0.11 -5.80
N ALA A 128 11.82 0.84 -5.20
CA ALA A 128 12.89 0.55 -4.25
C ALA A 128 12.36 -0.10 -2.95
N ALA A 129 11.23 0.40 -2.44
CA ALA A 129 10.56 -0.17 -1.27
C ALA A 129 10.05 -1.59 -1.56
N GLN A 130 9.36 -1.80 -2.68
CA GLN A 130 8.92 -3.12 -3.15
C GLN A 130 10.11 -4.08 -3.28
N SER A 131 11.22 -3.63 -3.86
CA SER A 131 12.43 -4.47 -4.00
C SER A 131 13.01 -4.88 -2.65
N THR A 132 13.05 -3.95 -1.70
CA THR A 132 13.57 -4.21 -0.35
C THR A 132 12.67 -5.18 0.40
N LEU A 133 11.35 -4.95 0.38
CA LEU A 133 10.37 -5.84 1.02
C LEU A 133 10.34 -7.22 0.37
N ARG A 134 10.50 -7.31 -0.96
CA ARG A 134 10.60 -8.58 -1.67
C ARG A 134 11.81 -9.39 -1.20
N GLY A 135 12.98 -8.75 -1.09
CA GLY A 135 14.17 -9.40 -0.54
C GLY A 135 13.98 -9.87 0.91
N ALA A 136 13.33 -9.06 1.74
CA ALA A 136 13.01 -9.41 3.12
C ALA A 136 12.02 -10.59 3.20
N THR A 137 10.93 -10.56 2.43
CA THR A 137 9.94 -11.65 2.38
C THR A 137 10.55 -12.95 1.89
N THR A 138 11.39 -12.92 0.84
CA THR A 138 12.14 -14.12 0.40
C THR A 138 13.03 -14.69 1.50
N THR A 139 13.73 -13.83 2.24
CA THR A 139 14.60 -14.26 3.35
C THR A 139 13.79 -14.88 4.48
N ILE A 140 12.69 -14.25 4.89
CA ILE A 140 11.81 -14.76 5.95
C ILE A 140 11.17 -16.08 5.50
N GLN A 141 10.71 -16.17 4.25
CA GLN A 141 10.11 -17.39 3.70
C GLN A 141 11.09 -18.57 3.76
N ALA A 142 12.37 -18.36 3.43
CA ALA A 142 13.39 -19.40 3.55
C ALA A 142 13.57 -19.88 4.99
N LEU A 143 13.56 -18.97 5.97
CA LEU A 143 13.63 -19.32 7.40
C LEU A 143 12.39 -20.10 7.87
N LEU A 144 11.20 -19.74 7.39
CA LEU A 144 9.95 -20.44 7.73
C LEU A 144 9.91 -21.86 7.15
N TYR A 145 10.43 -22.08 5.94
CA TYR A 145 10.59 -23.43 5.40
C TYR A 145 11.63 -24.26 6.17
N GLN A 146 12.72 -23.63 6.61
CA GLN A 146 13.69 -24.31 7.46
C GLN A 146 13.07 -24.69 8.82
N LEU A 147 12.26 -23.80 9.40
CA LEU A 147 11.53 -24.07 10.64
C LEU A 147 10.52 -25.22 10.44
N GLN A 148 9.78 -25.23 9.33
CA GLN A 148 8.88 -26.33 8.98
C GLN A 148 9.62 -27.68 8.94
N THR A 149 10.77 -27.72 8.28
CA THR A 149 11.61 -28.93 8.20
C THR A 149 12.07 -29.39 9.57
N GLN A 150 12.42 -28.46 10.46
CA GLN A 150 12.81 -28.77 11.84
C GLN A 150 11.63 -29.30 12.67
N LEU A 151 10.45 -28.69 12.56
CA LEU A 151 9.23 -29.16 13.24
C LEU A 151 8.87 -30.57 12.78
N GLN A 152 8.90 -30.84 11.47
CA GLN A 152 8.66 -32.19 10.92
C GLN A 152 9.68 -33.22 11.43
N ALA A 153 10.97 -32.85 11.49
CA ALA A 153 12.00 -33.73 12.05
C ALA A 153 11.79 -34.00 13.55
N MET A 154 11.29 -33.02 14.31
CA MET A 154 10.94 -33.20 15.73
C MET A 154 9.71 -34.10 15.88
N GLN A 155 8.66 -33.91 15.07
CA GLN A 155 7.47 -34.77 15.08
C GLN A 155 7.84 -36.23 14.80
N HIS A 156 8.80 -36.47 13.89
CA HIS A 156 9.26 -37.83 13.61
C HIS A 156 10.13 -38.43 14.72
N ARG A 157 10.85 -37.60 15.49
CA ARG A 157 11.76 -38.04 16.55
C ARG A 157 11.09 -38.31 17.89
N TYR A 158 10.01 -37.59 18.20
CA TYR A 158 9.35 -37.63 19.50
C TYR A 158 7.93 -38.17 19.38
N ASP A 159 7.69 -39.35 19.95
CA ASP A 159 6.40 -40.04 19.97
C ASP A 159 5.70 -39.84 21.34
N ASP A 160 5.59 -38.57 21.77
CA ASP A 160 4.88 -38.16 23.00
C ASP A 160 3.65 -37.33 22.62
N PRO A 161 2.43 -37.72 23.04
CA PRO A 161 1.20 -37.00 22.72
C PRO A 161 1.20 -35.51 23.12
N ASN A 162 1.82 -35.16 24.25
CA ASN A 162 1.86 -33.77 24.70
C ASN A 162 2.79 -32.93 23.80
N ILE A 163 3.95 -33.49 23.44
CA ILE A 163 4.89 -32.85 22.51
C ILE A 163 4.26 -32.73 21.12
N ALA A 164 3.50 -33.74 20.68
CA ALA A 164 2.81 -33.71 19.39
C ALA A 164 1.80 -32.55 19.32
N GLN A 165 1.05 -32.29 20.39
CA GLN A 165 0.08 -31.18 20.45
C GLN A 165 0.77 -29.80 20.35
N ASP A 166 1.90 -29.63 21.04
CA ASP A 166 2.69 -28.40 20.99
C ASP A 166 3.34 -28.20 19.61
N LEU A 167 3.88 -29.27 19.03
CA LEU A 167 4.45 -29.24 17.68
C LEU A 167 3.41 -28.95 16.61
N LEU A 168 2.20 -29.49 16.72
CA LEU A 168 1.09 -29.20 15.82
C LEU A 168 0.69 -27.71 15.92
N SER A 169 0.64 -27.17 17.14
CA SER A 169 0.34 -25.76 17.38
C SER A 169 1.43 -24.85 16.79
N ALA A 170 2.70 -25.23 16.92
CA ALA A 170 3.83 -24.50 16.34
C ALA A 170 3.85 -24.55 14.80
N ASP A 171 3.57 -25.71 14.21
CA ASP A 171 3.49 -25.88 12.74
C ASP A 171 2.35 -25.04 12.17
N PHE A 172 1.19 -25.01 12.83
CA PHE A 172 0.07 -24.17 12.43
C PHE A 172 0.39 -22.67 12.50
N LEU A 173 1.18 -22.22 13.49
CA LEU A 173 1.67 -20.84 13.53
C LEU A 173 2.66 -20.55 12.39
N ASN A 174 3.53 -21.51 12.07
CA ASN A 174 4.48 -21.41 10.97
C ASN A 174 3.78 -21.32 9.60
N GLU A 175 2.76 -22.14 9.35
CA GLU A 175 1.91 -22.08 8.15
C GLU A 175 1.19 -20.73 8.01
N GLN A 176 0.70 -20.16 9.13
CA GLN A 176 0.11 -18.83 9.12
C GLN A 176 1.12 -17.73 8.81
N ALA A 177 2.35 -17.84 9.35
CA ALA A 177 3.42 -16.91 9.03
C ALA A 177 3.83 -17.02 7.56
N LEU A 178 3.92 -18.24 7.03
CA LEU A 178 4.27 -18.51 5.64
C LEU A 178 3.25 -17.88 4.69
N ARG A 179 1.95 -18.07 4.96
CA ARG A 179 0.88 -17.42 4.20
C ARG A 179 1.02 -15.89 4.20
N ARG A 180 1.18 -15.28 5.38
CA ARG A 180 1.28 -13.81 5.49
C ARG A 180 2.47 -13.26 4.70
N ILE A 181 3.60 -13.95 4.77
CA ILE A 181 4.82 -13.59 4.02
C ILE A 181 4.62 -13.81 2.53
N GLN A 182 3.94 -14.86 2.10
CA GLN A 182 3.61 -15.12 0.70
C GLN A 182 2.69 -14.03 0.12
N ALA A 183 1.59 -13.69 0.81
CA ALA A 183 0.68 -12.62 0.40
C ALA A 183 1.41 -11.26 0.33
N THR A 184 2.26 -10.95 1.32
CA THR A 184 3.09 -9.74 1.31
C THR A 184 4.09 -9.74 0.15
N GLY A 185 4.70 -10.90 -0.13
CA GLY A 185 5.60 -11.09 -1.26
C GLY A 185 4.90 -10.79 -2.58
N VAL A 186 3.68 -11.31 -2.78
CA VAL A 186 2.86 -11.06 -3.95
C VAL A 186 2.57 -9.57 -4.14
N VAL A 187 2.18 -8.84 -3.08
CA VAL A 187 2.00 -7.37 -3.14
C VAL A 187 3.29 -6.67 -3.59
N CYS A 188 4.46 -7.19 -3.19
CA CYS A 188 5.77 -6.67 -3.59
C CYS A 188 6.24 -7.17 -4.97
N GLY A 189 5.38 -7.85 -5.73
CA GLY A 189 5.70 -8.43 -7.04
C GLY A 189 6.57 -9.69 -6.98
N ALA A 190 6.65 -10.37 -5.84
CA ALA A 190 7.27 -11.68 -5.76
C ALA A 190 6.42 -12.73 -6.50
N TRP A 191 7.10 -13.72 -7.06
CA TRP A 191 6.41 -14.85 -7.67
C TRP A 191 5.70 -15.71 -6.60
N PRO A 192 4.43 -16.13 -6.81
CA PRO A 192 3.62 -16.77 -5.77
C PRO A 192 4.11 -18.16 -5.30
N GLY A 193 5.04 -18.80 -5.99
CA GLY A 193 5.62 -20.08 -5.55
C GLY A 193 5.77 -21.12 -6.66
N LEU A 194 6.06 -22.37 -6.27
CA LEU A 194 6.34 -23.47 -7.19
C LEU A 194 5.09 -23.88 -7.98
N THR A 195 5.29 -24.14 -9.27
CA THR A 195 4.26 -24.68 -10.17
C THR A 195 3.75 -26.01 -9.62
N ARG A 196 2.44 -26.08 -9.35
CA ARG A 196 1.74 -27.31 -8.96
C ARG A 196 1.36 -28.10 -10.22
N GLU A 197 0.94 -29.34 -10.06
CA GLU A 197 0.19 -30.04 -11.11
C GLU A 197 -1.22 -29.44 -11.24
N ASP A 198 -1.90 -29.76 -12.34
CA ASP A 198 -3.32 -29.44 -12.49
C ASP A 198 -4.09 -30.03 -11.30
N SER A 199 -4.93 -29.22 -10.66
CA SER A 199 -5.58 -29.57 -9.39
C SER A 199 -7.08 -29.28 -9.46
N TYR A 200 -7.92 -30.17 -8.93
CA TYR A 200 -9.36 -29.95 -8.88
C TYR A 200 -9.69 -28.65 -8.16
N LEU A 201 -10.66 -27.88 -8.69
CA LEU A 201 -11.07 -26.62 -8.06
C LEU A 201 -11.58 -26.83 -6.62
N ALA A 202 -12.26 -27.95 -6.38
CA ALA A 202 -12.73 -28.32 -5.04
C ALA A 202 -11.58 -28.59 -4.06
N GLU A 203 -10.53 -29.30 -4.50
CA GLU A 203 -9.34 -29.55 -3.69
C GLU A 203 -8.56 -28.29 -3.40
N LEU A 204 -8.42 -27.41 -4.40
CA LEU A 204 -7.77 -26.13 -4.24
C LEU A 204 -8.42 -25.32 -3.11
N VAL A 205 -9.76 -25.27 -3.09
CA VAL A 205 -10.52 -24.52 -2.09
C VAL A 205 -10.40 -25.16 -0.71
N VAL A 206 -10.42 -26.49 -0.60
CA VAL A 206 -10.14 -27.19 0.66
C VAL A 206 -8.72 -26.89 1.15
N GLY A 207 -7.73 -26.93 0.26
CA GLY A 207 -6.33 -26.59 0.57
C GLY A 207 -6.15 -25.13 1.00
N ALA A 208 -6.94 -24.21 0.43
CA ALA A 208 -6.98 -22.82 0.86
C ALA A 208 -7.55 -22.65 2.27
N THR A 209 -8.56 -23.45 2.65
CA THR A 209 -9.17 -23.40 3.99
C THR A 209 -8.28 -23.97 5.09
N SER A 210 -7.53 -25.04 4.83
CA SER A 210 -6.79 -25.79 5.86
C SER A 210 -5.71 -24.98 6.58
N ARG A 211 -5.26 -23.87 5.99
CA ARG A 211 -4.24 -22.97 6.53
C ARG A 211 -4.82 -21.88 7.45
N LEU A 212 -6.14 -21.79 7.58
CA LEU A 212 -6.84 -20.68 8.25
C LEU A 212 -7.21 -21.02 9.70
N ARG A 213 -7.23 -20.00 10.56
CA ARG A 213 -7.88 -20.10 11.88
C ARG A 213 -9.39 -20.05 11.69
N GLY A 214 -10.13 -20.92 12.36
CA GLY A 214 -11.58 -20.99 12.18
C GLY A 214 -12.01 -21.78 10.94
N TYR A 215 -11.12 -22.60 10.36
CA TYR A 215 -11.41 -23.36 9.14
C TYR A 215 -12.61 -24.31 9.32
N GLU A 216 -12.86 -24.77 10.55
CA GLU A 216 -14.01 -25.58 10.93
C GLU A 216 -15.37 -24.90 10.70
N ARG A 217 -15.39 -23.56 10.60
CA ARG A 217 -16.57 -22.76 10.30
C ARG A 217 -16.87 -22.67 8.80
N VAL A 218 -15.93 -23.09 7.95
CA VAL A 218 -16.07 -22.99 6.49
C VAL A 218 -16.89 -24.16 5.97
N GLN A 219 -18.03 -23.87 5.36
CA GLN A 219 -18.94 -24.87 4.79
C GLN A 219 -18.88 -24.82 3.27
N ILE A 220 -18.27 -25.83 2.66
CA ILE A 220 -18.05 -25.88 1.20
C ILE A 220 -19.14 -26.71 0.53
N THR A 221 -19.87 -26.09 -0.40
CA THR A 221 -20.87 -26.74 -1.27
C THR A 221 -20.31 -26.82 -2.70
N ASN A 222 -20.20 -28.04 -3.23
CA ASN A 222 -19.72 -28.27 -4.59
C ASN A 222 -20.90 -28.46 -5.58
N GLN A 223 -21.12 -27.46 -6.44
CA GLN A 223 -22.12 -27.46 -7.51
C GLN A 223 -21.47 -27.53 -8.91
N LEU A 224 -20.23 -28.02 -9.01
CA LEU A 224 -19.59 -28.29 -10.28
C LEU A 224 -20.20 -29.56 -10.90
N ARG A 225 -20.54 -29.52 -12.19
CA ARG A 225 -21.11 -30.68 -12.90
C ARG A 225 -20.02 -31.57 -13.49
N ASP A 226 -18.93 -30.94 -13.94
CA ASP A 226 -17.78 -31.59 -14.56
C ASP A 226 -16.58 -31.61 -13.58
N PRO A 227 -15.59 -32.50 -13.82
CA PRO A 227 -14.33 -32.59 -13.05
C PRO A 227 -13.40 -31.40 -13.33
N ILE A 228 -13.86 -30.19 -13.01
CA ILE A 228 -13.16 -28.93 -13.28
C ILE A 228 -11.91 -28.83 -12.41
N ALA A 229 -10.79 -28.59 -13.08
CA ALA A 229 -9.50 -28.37 -12.49
C ALA A 229 -8.94 -27.02 -12.89
N VAL A 230 -8.07 -26.48 -12.04
CA VAL A 230 -7.26 -25.30 -12.31
C VAL A 230 -5.93 -25.75 -12.88
N VAL A 231 -5.49 -25.11 -13.96
CA VAL A 231 -4.20 -25.43 -14.59
C VAL A 231 -3.03 -25.11 -13.65
N ALA A 232 -1.99 -25.92 -13.69
CA ALA A 232 -0.76 -25.87 -12.91
C ALA A 232 -0.25 -24.47 -12.55
N ARG A 233 -0.14 -23.58 -13.55
CA ARG A 233 0.38 -22.21 -13.38
C ARG A 233 -0.54 -21.29 -12.58
N ALA A 234 -1.84 -21.59 -12.49
CA ALA A 234 -2.86 -20.75 -11.88
C ALA A 234 -3.33 -21.27 -10.50
N VAL A 235 -2.94 -22.50 -10.12
CA VAL A 235 -3.32 -23.11 -8.83
C VAL A 235 -2.92 -22.23 -7.65
N GLU A 236 -1.62 -21.91 -7.53
CA GLU A 236 -1.13 -21.13 -6.38
C GLU A 236 -1.69 -19.69 -6.34
N PRO A 237 -1.73 -18.92 -7.45
CA PRO A 237 -2.38 -17.61 -7.49
C PRO A 237 -3.84 -17.61 -7.02
N ILE A 238 -4.64 -18.56 -7.52
CA ILE A 238 -6.06 -18.67 -7.16
C ILE A 238 -6.18 -19.12 -5.70
N ALA A 239 -5.34 -20.05 -5.25
CA ALA A 239 -5.31 -20.50 -3.85
C ALA A 239 -5.02 -19.34 -2.89
N ILE A 240 -4.01 -18.50 -3.18
CA ILE A 240 -3.71 -17.31 -2.36
C ILE A 240 -4.91 -16.37 -2.33
N THR A 241 -5.52 -16.08 -3.48
CA THR A 241 -6.69 -15.18 -3.53
C THR A 241 -7.84 -15.72 -2.70
N VAL A 242 -8.22 -16.98 -2.89
CA VAL A 242 -9.29 -17.63 -2.11
C VAL A 242 -8.95 -17.63 -0.62
N THR A 243 -7.68 -17.90 -0.26
CA THR A 243 -7.23 -17.89 1.12
C THR A 243 -7.35 -16.51 1.76
N GLU A 244 -6.94 -15.44 1.08
CA GLU A 244 -7.02 -14.07 1.61
C GLU A 244 -8.48 -13.62 1.77
N LEU A 245 -9.36 -13.99 0.83
CA LEU A 245 -10.79 -13.69 0.93
C LEU A 245 -11.45 -14.46 2.09
N LEU A 246 -11.14 -15.75 2.25
CA LEU A 246 -11.64 -16.55 3.36
C LEU A 246 -11.11 -16.07 4.71
N ALA A 247 -9.84 -15.67 4.78
CA ALA A 247 -9.26 -15.09 6.00
C ALA A 247 -10.01 -13.82 6.43
N ASN A 248 -10.36 -12.96 5.48
CA ASN A 248 -11.18 -11.77 5.74
C ASN A 248 -12.59 -12.14 6.20
N ALA A 249 -13.26 -13.07 5.50
CA ALA A 249 -14.60 -13.53 5.86
C ALA A 249 -14.65 -14.13 7.27
N LEU A 250 -13.69 -14.99 7.63
CA LEU A 250 -13.59 -15.61 8.95
C LEU A 250 -13.28 -14.60 10.06
N HIS A 251 -12.49 -13.56 9.75
CA HIS A 251 -12.13 -12.50 10.69
C HIS A 251 -13.30 -11.56 10.99
N HIS A 252 -14.08 -11.20 9.97
CA HIS A 252 -15.20 -10.27 10.10
C HIS A 252 -16.54 -10.92 10.49
N SER A 253 -16.66 -12.24 10.33
CA SER A 253 -17.82 -13.00 10.79
C SER A 253 -17.73 -13.33 12.28
N HIS A 254 -18.85 -13.21 12.99
CA HIS A 254 -18.97 -13.64 14.39
C HIS A 254 -18.50 -15.09 14.58
N GLN A 255 -17.78 -15.39 15.67
CA GLN A 255 -17.09 -16.68 15.87
C GLN A 255 -18.02 -17.91 15.82
N GLU A 256 -19.30 -17.72 16.14
CA GLU A 256 -20.33 -18.78 16.12
C GLU A 256 -21.01 -18.96 14.75
N LEU A 257 -20.81 -18.01 13.82
CA LEU A 257 -21.45 -18.02 12.51
C LEU A 257 -20.55 -18.70 11.46
N PRO A 258 -21.16 -19.48 10.53
CA PRO A 258 -20.43 -20.14 9.46
C PRO A 258 -19.97 -19.15 8.39
N VAL A 259 -19.00 -19.56 7.58
CA VAL A 259 -18.65 -18.92 6.31
C VAL A 259 -19.00 -19.90 5.20
N SER A 260 -19.92 -19.53 4.32
CA SER A 260 -20.40 -20.42 3.26
C SER A 260 -19.57 -20.24 1.99
N VAL A 261 -19.11 -21.35 1.42
CA VAL A 261 -18.34 -21.37 0.17
C VAL A 261 -19.07 -22.22 -0.85
N THR A 262 -19.42 -21.63 -1.99
CA THR A 262 -20.10 -22.35 -3.08
C THR A 262 -19.20 -22.38 -4.32
N LEU A 263 -18.94 -23.58 -4.82
CA LEU A 263 -18.29 -23.79 -6.12
C LEU A 263 -19.36 -23.92 -7.18
N GLN A 264 -19.43 -22.97 -8.10
CA GLN A 264 -20.47 -22.91 -9.10
C GLN A 264 -19.88 -22.97 -10.51
N GLN A 265 -20.37 -23.90 -11.32
CA GLN A 265 -19.99 -23.97 -12.73
C GLN A 265 -20.93 -23.12 -13.59
N GLY A 266 -20.34 -22.12 -14.26
CA GLY A 266 -21.01 -21.33 -15.29
C GLY A 266 -20.78 -21.88 -16.70
N ASN A 267 -21.30 -21.18 -17.71
CA ASN A 267 -21.15 -21.60 -19.11
C ASN A 267 -19.75 -21.34 -19.69
N ARG A 268 -18.99 -20.42 -19.08
CA ARG A 268 -17.68 -19.95 -19.59
C ARG A 268 -16.56 -20.08 -18.56
N GLY A 269 -16.76 -20.87 -17.51
CA GLY A 269 -15.80 -20.99 -16.41
C GLY A 269 -16.46 -21.45 -15.12
N ALA A 270 -15.80 -21.21 -13.99
CA ALA A 270 -16.28 -21.55 -12.66
C ALA A 270 -16.11 -20.37 -11.70
N SER A 271 -16.93 -20.33 -10.66
CA SER A 271 -16.88 -19.31 -9.62
C SER A 271 -16.69 -19.96 -8.25
N VAL A 272 -15.85 -19.34 -7.41
CA VAL A 272 -15.80 -19.58 -5.97
C VAL A 272 -16.52 -18.41 -5.30
N ILE A 273 -17.68 -18.68 -4.71
CA ILE A 273 -18.52 -17.69 -4.04
C ILE A 273 -18.35 -17.87 -2.54
N ILE A 274 -17.95 -16.82 -1.84
CA ILE A 274 -17.71 -16.81 -0.39
C ILE A 274 -18.71 -15.83 0.21
N ASP A 275 -19.58 -16.33 1.08
CA ASP A 275 -20.56 -15.55 1.82
C ASP A 275 -20.18 -15.51 3.30
N ASP A 276 -20.04 -14.30 3.83
CA ASP A 276 -19.81 -14.05 5.24
C ASP A 276 -21.05 -13.48 5.94
N TYR A 277 -21.07 -13.60 7.26
CA TYR A 277 -22.14 -13.14 8.15
C TYR A 277 -21.62 -12.01 9.05
N GLY A 278 -20.73 -11.17 8.53
CA GLY A 278 -20.17 -10.02 9.21
C GLY A 278 -21.09 -8.80 9.22
N VAL A 279 -20.54 -7.66 9.62
CA VAL A 279 -21.23 -6.35 9.66
C VAL A 279 -21.41 -5.70 8.28
N GLY A 280 -20.81 -6.27 7.24
CA GLY A 280 -20.79 -5.70 5.89
C GLY A 280 -19.74 -4.60 5.71
N MET A 281 -19.82 -3.89 4.59
CA MET A 281 -18.98 -2.73 4.25
C MET A 281 -19.88 -1.56 3.84
N HIS A 282 -19.44 -0.34 4.16
CA HIS A 282 -20.09 0.86 3.64
C HIS A 282 -19.78 1.03 2.15
N GLU A 283 -20.60 1.79 1.42
CA GLU A 283 -20.46 1.96 -0.03
C GLU A 283 -19.06 2.49 -0.43
N GLU A 284 -18.50 3.44 0.31
CA GLU A 284 -17.14 3.96 0.06
C GLU A 284 -16.06 2.89 0.26
N GLU A 285 -16.22 2.04 1.29
CA GLU A 285 -15.29 0.95 1.58
C GLU A 285 -15.36 -0.14 0.49
N LEU A 286 -16.57 -0.44 0.03
CA LEU A 286 -16.82 -1.41 -1.05
C LEU A 286 -16.22 -0.92 -2.37
N GLN A 287 -16.40 0.35 -2.71
CA GLN A 287 -15.78 0.97 -3.89
C GLN A 287 -14.25 0.95 -3.82
N HIS A 288 -13.68 1.26 -2.65
CA HIS A 288 -12.24 1.20 -2.46
C HIS A 288 -11.70 -0.23 -2.59
N ALA A 289 -12.37 -1.20 -1.97
CA ALA A 289 -11.99 -2.61 -2.06
C ALA A 289 -12.17 -3.16 -3.49
N ALA A 290 -13.23 -2.78 -4.20
CA ALA A 290 -13.43 -3.13 -5.61
C ALA A 290 -12.31 -2.55 -6.50
N LYS A 291 -11.87 -1.32 -6.23
CA LYS A 291 -10.73 -0.71 -6.92
C LYS A 291 -9.44 -1.52 -6.70
N LEU A 292 -9.14 -1.91 -5.46
CA LEU A 292 -7.98 -2.76 -5.15
C LEU A 292 -8.04 -4.12 -5.84
N LEU A 293 -9.23 -4.72 -5.94
CA LEU A 293 -9.44 -6.04 -6.53
C LEU A 293 -9.52 -6.04 -8.07
N SER A 294 -9.78 -4.88 -8.69
CA SER A 294 -9.95 -4.75 -10.14
C SER A 294 -8.73 -5.21 -10.94
N GLY A 295 -7.52 -4.98 -10.41
CA GLY A 295 -6.27 -5.19 -11.12
C GLY A 295 -5.99 -4.17 -12.24
N ASP A 296 -6.76 -3.08 -12.34
CA ASP A 296 -6.64 -2.10 -13.43
C ASP A 296 -5.48 -1.11 -13.23
N GLU A 297 -5.16 -0.76 -11.99
CA GLU A 297 -4.11 0.22 -11.66
C GLU A 297 -2.83 -0.46 -11.15
N ASN A 298 -1.66 0.17 -11.37
CA ASN A 298 -0.45 -0.15 -10.63
C ASN A 298 -0.64 0.28 -9.17
N LEU A 299 -0.92 -0.68 -8.28
CA LEU A 299 -1.02 -0.40 -6.86
C LEU A 299 0.36 -0.06 -6.29
N LEU A 300 0.53 1.19 -5.86
CA LEU A 300 1.73 1.58 -5.13
C LEU A 300 1.63 1.06 -3.69
N LEU A 301 2.75 0.66 -3.11
CA LEU A 301 2.79 0.23 -1.71
C LEU A 301 2.33 1.35 -0.76
N THR A 302 2.57 2.60 -1.13
CA THR A 302 2.07 3.79 -0.39
C THR A 302 0.55 3.92 -0.39
N GLN A 303 -0.18 3.19 -1.22
CA GLN A 303 -1.64 3.23 -1.34
C GLN A 303 -2.34 2.12 -0.53
N LEU A 304 -1.61 1.26 0.20
CA LEU A 304 -2.19 0.18 1.00
C LEU A 304 -2.91 0.63 2.29
N GLY A 305 -2.79 1.90 2.64
CA GLY A 305 -3.32 2.47 3.89
C GLY A 305 -2.46 2.18 5.12
N ASP A 306 -2.94 2.64 6.28
CA ASP A 306 -2.32 2.43 7.60
C ASP A 306 -3.40 1.92 8.59
N PRO A 307 -3.33 0.65 9.06
CA PRO A 307 -2.33 -0.37 8.71
C PRO A 307 -2.52 -0.92 7.29
N PRO A 308 -1.45 -1.44 6.65
CA PRO A 308 -1.47 -1.89 5.26
C PRO A 308 -2.45 -3.05 5.03
N ARG A 309 -3.42 -2.87 4.13
CA ARG A 309 -4.43 -3.88 3.76
C ARG A 309 -3.91 -4.82 2.66
N SER A 310 -3.05 -5.76 3.03
CA SER A 310 -2.34 -6.62 2.06
C SER A 310 -3.22 -7.65 1.34
N GLY A 311 -4.34 -8.10 1.93
CA GLY A 311 -5.14 -9.20 1.37
C GLY A 311 -5.76 -8.89 0.01
N PHE A 312 -6.57 -7.82 -0.08
CA PHE A 312 -7.17 -7.39 -1.35
C PHE A 312 -6.13 -6.89 -2.35
N ALA A 313 -5.06 -6.26 -1.87
CA ALA A 313 -3.95 -5.86 -2.72
C ALA A 313 -3.25 -7.06 -3.38
N ALA A 314 -3.00 -8.13 -2.63
CA ALA A 314 -2.41 -9.36 -3.16
C ALA A 314 -3.34 -10.00 -4.21
N ALA A 315 -4.64 -10.08 -3.90
CA ALA A 315 -5.65 -10.59 -4.83
C ALA A 315 -5.72 -9.76 -6.12
N GLY A 316 -5.74 -8.42 -6.03
CA GLY A 316 -5.74 -7.52 -7.20
C GLY A 316 -4.51 -7.66 -8.08
N GLN A 317 -3.33 -7.82 -7.47
CA GLN A 317 -2.08 -8.07 -8.21
C GLN A 317 -2.14 -9.38 -9.00
N LEU A 318 -2.70 -10.44 -8.41
CA LEU A 318 -2.84 -11.74 -9.06
C LEU A 318 -3.95 -11.76 -10.11
N VAL A 319 -5.07 -11.07 -9.87
CA VAL A 319 -6.12 -10.80 -10.87
C VAL A 319 -5.51 -10.21 -12.13
N ARG A 320 -4.70 -9.17 -11.97
CA ARG A 320 -4.02 -8.52 -13.10
C ARG A 320 -3.06 -9.46 -13.83
N GLN A 321 -2.32 -10.27 -13.09
CA GLN A 321 -1.29 -11.14 -13.66
C GLN A 321 -1.86 -12.37 -14.39
N TYR A 322 -2.98 -12.92 -13.90
CA TYR A 322 -3.53 -14.19 -14.38
C TYR A 322 -4.87 -14.06 -15.13
N GLY A 323 -5.57 -12.93 -15.03
CA GLY A 323 -6.76 -12.63 -15.83
C GLY A 323 -8.07 -13.28 -15.36
N TYR A 324 -8.12 -13.84 -14.15
CA TYR A 324 -9.39 -14.11 -13.47
C TYR A 324 -9.94 -12.83 -12.85
N ARG A 325 -11.18 -12.84 -12.33
CA ARG A 325 -11.80 -11.65 -11.73
C ARG A 325 -12.22 -11.91 -10.30
N VAL A 326 -12.17 -10.88 -9.47
CA VAL A 326 -12.75 -10.88 -8.13
C VAL A 326 -13.76 -9.75 -8.05
N HIS A 327 -14.97 -10.07 -7.60
CA HIS A 327 -16.02 -9.10 -7.33
C HIS A 327 -16.44 -9.20 -5.86
N ILE A 328 -16.84 -8.08 -5.28
CA ILE A 328 -17.39 -8.03 -3.93
C ILE A 328 -18.71 -7.27 -3.95
N GLU A 329 -19.68 -7.76 -3.20
CA GLU A 329 -21.00 -7.16 -3.04
C GLU A 329 -21.52 -7.40 -1.62
N SER A 330 -22.61 -6.73 -1.23
CA SER A 330 -23.28 -7.03 0.04
C SER A 330 -23.86 -8.44 0.03
N SER A 331 -23.58 -9.21 1.07
CA SER A 331 -24.14 -10.55 1.25
C SER A 331 -25.62 -10.48 1.63
N PRO A 332 -26.45 -11.44 1.20
CA PRO A 332 -27.84 -11.54 1.66
C PRO A 332 -27.95 -11.79 3.18
N TYR A 333 -26.85 -12.16 3.83
CA TYR A 333 -26.77 -12.39 5.27
C TYR A 333 -26.32 -11.16 6.07
N GLY A 334 -26.23 -9.98 5.43
CA GLY A 334 -25.82 -8.72 6.05
C GLY A 334 -24.31 -8.48 6.07
N GLY A 335 -23.51 -9.47 5.67
CA GLY A 335 -22.07 -9.40 5.55
C GLY A 335 -21.57 -8.98 4.16
N VAL A 336 -20.44 -9.55 3.75
CA VAL A 336 -19.87 -9.38 2.41
C VAL A 336 -19.89 -10.70 1.64
N ARG A 337 -20.18 -10.61 0.35
CA ARG A 337 -20.03 -11.69 -0.62
C ARG A 337 -18.83 -11.40 -1.50
N ALA A 338 -17.89 -12.33 -1.58
CA ALA A 338 -16.77 -12.28 -2.52
C ALA A 338 -16.92 -13.37 -3.58
N ILE A 339 -16.73 -13.01 -4.85
CA ILE A 339 -16.90 -13.90 -6.01
C ILE A 339 -15.60 -13.93 -6.79
N VAL A 340 -14.90 -15.06 -6.79
CA VAL A 340 -13.74 -15.31 -7.64
C VAL A 340 -14.22 -16.01 -8.90
N TYR A 341 -14.30 -15.28 -10.02
CA TYR A 341 -14.67 -15.83 -11.32
C TYR A 341 -13.42 -16.24 -12.10
N ILE A 342 -13.31 -17.54 -12.39
CA ILE A 342 -12.19 -18.15 -13.11
C ILE A 342 -12.70 -18.49 -14.53
N PRO A 343 -12.22 -17.79 -15.59
CA PRO A 343 -12.56 -18.15 -16.96
C PRO A 343 -12.09 -19.56 -17.32
N GLY A 344 -12.73 -20.18 -18.31
CA GLY A 344 -12.37 -21.49 -18.85
C GLY A 344 -10.94 -21.53 -19.40
N ASP A 345 -10.76 -21.44 -20.72
CA ASP A 345 -9.41 -21.31 -21.29
C ASP A 345 -8.85 -19.89 -21.00
N PRO A 346 -7.63 -19.74 -20.43
CA PRO A 346 -6.61 -20.76 -20.26
C PRO A 346 -6.27 -21.07 -18.79
N LEU A 347 -7.25 -20.99 -17.88
CA LEU A 347 -7.06 -21.18 -16.44
C LEU A 347 -7.71 -22.45 -15.90
N LEU A 348 -8.73 -22.98 -16.57
CA LEU A 348 -9.41 -24.21 -16.21
C LEU A 348 -9.17 -25.29 -17.26
N THR A 349 -9.13 -26.52 -16.78
CA THR A 349 -9.07 -27.75 -17.56
C THR A 349 -10.05 -28.76 -16.96
N MET A 350 -10.15 -29.94 -17.57
CA MET A 350 -10.88 -31.07 -17.01
C MET A 350 -9.90 -32.21 -16.77
N LEU A 351 -9.92 -32.77 -15.55
CA LEU A 351 -9.14 -33.95 -15.21
C LEU A 351 -9.99 -35.21 -15.45
N ASP A 352 -9.32 -36.30 -15.86
CA ASP A 352 -9.98 -37.61 -15.94
C ASP A 352 -9.96 -38.26 -14.55
N GLU A 353 -11.14 -38.34 -13.93
CA GLU A 353 -11.37 -38.92 -12.60
C GLU A 353 -10.84 -40.36 -12.47
N ASN A 354 -10.72 -41.11 -13.57
CA ASN A 354 -10.17 -42.47 -13.54
C ASN A 354 -8.65 -42.50 -13.39
N THR A 355 -7.96 -41.51 -13.97
CA THR A 355 -6.49 -41.41 -13.91
C THR A 355 -6.01 -40.64 -12.70
N GLN A 356 -6.76 -39.62 -12.28
CA GLN A 356 -6.44 -38.76 -11.17
C GLN A 356 -7.72 -38.54 -10.35
N PRO A 357 -8.05 -39.44 -9.42
CA PRO A 357 -9.27 -39.31 -8.63
C PRO A 357 -9.17 -38.11 -7.68
N MET A 358 -10.31 -37.46 -7.46
CA MET A 358 -10.41 -36.38 -6.48
C MET A 358 -10.18 -36.94 -5.06
N SER A 359 -9.48 -36.17 -4.23
CA SER A 359 -9.21 -36.44 -2.84
C SER A 359 -10.50 -36.69 -2.06
N VAL A 360 -10.44 -37.64 -1.12
CA VAL A 360 -11.56 -38.00 -0.23
C VAL A 360 -12.00 -36.81 0.65
N MET A 361 -11.12 -35.83 0.85
CA MET A 361 -11.43 -34.62 1.63
C MET A 361 -12.15 -33.54 0.81
N ALA A 362 -12.20 -33.67 -0.51
CA ALA A 362 -12.90 -32.71 -1.36
C ALA A 362 -14.41 -32.98 -1.34
N PRO A 363 -15.25 -31.92 -1.22
CA PRO A 363 -16.69 -32.09 -1.30
C PRO A 363 -17.10 -32.65 -2.65
N VAL A 364 -17.83 -33.76 -2.65
CA VAL A 364 -18.33 -34.40 -3.88
C VAL A 364 -19.41 -33.50 -4.50
N PRO A 365 -19.45 -33.37 -5.84
CA PRO A 365 -20.54 -32.70 -6.53
C PRO A 365 -21.92 -33.16 -6.05
N HIS A 366 -22.83 -32.22 -5.80
CA HIS A 366 -24.25 -32.54 -5.62
C HIS A 366 -24.84 -33.02 -6.96
N ARG A 367 -24.64 -34.30 -7.30
CA ARG A 367 -25.36 -34.96 -8.39
C ARG A 367 -26.78 -35.20 -7.89
N SER A 368 -27.75 -34.43 -8.41
CA SER A 368 -29.16 -34.79 -8.22
C SER A 368 -29.34 -36.23 -8.70
N SER A 369 -29.72 -37.13 -7.80
CA SER A 369 -29.95 -38.55 -8.07
C SER A 369 -31.19 -38.74 -8.95
N ALA A 370 -31.06 -38.37 -10.22
CA ALA A 370 -32.06 -38.60 -11.25
C ALA A 370 -31.61 -39.69 -12.22
N GLN A 371 -31.00 -40.77 -11.72
CA GLN A 371 -30.84 -42.01 -12.48
C GLN A 371 -30.48 -43.19 -11.55
N ASP A 372 -31.39 -43.53 -10.65
CA ASP A 372 -31.48 -44.93 -10.18
C ASP A 372 -32.95 -45.35 -10.19
N ARG A 373 -33.50 -45.41 -11.40
CA ARG A 373 -34.73 -46.13 -11.71
C ARG A 373 -34.39 -47.20 -12.72
N GLY A 374 -34.00 -48.37 -12.24
CA GLY A 374 -34.00 -49.53 -13.11
C GLY A 374 -33.18 -50.73 -12.66
N THR A 375 -33.54 -51.36 -11.54
CA THR A 375 -33.54 -52.83 -11.43
C THR A 375 -34.38 -53.27 -10.23
N LEU A 376 -35.65 -53.59 -10.48
CA LEU A 376 -36.46 -54.40 -9.56
C LEU A 376 -36.02 -55.87 -9.72
N PRO A 377 -35.68 -56.59 -8.63
CA PRO A 377 -35.48 -58.03 -8.70
C PRO A 377 -36.85 -58.73 -8.82
N THR A 378 -37.00 -59.52 -9.87
CA THR A 378 -38.15 -60.39 -10.15
C THR A 378 -38.33 -61.39 -9.00
N ARG A 379 -39.41 -61.26 -8.21
CA ARG A 379 -39.79 -62.25 -7.19
C ARG A 379 -41.01 -63.04 -7.67
N ASN A 380 -40.85 -64.37 -7.72
CA ASN A 380 -41.87 -65.35 -8.04
C ASN A 380 -43.09 -65.29 -7.08
N PRO A 381 -44.30 -65.69 -7.53
CA PRO A 381 -45.54 -65.52 -6.79
C PRO A 381 -45.81 -66.68 -5.84
N GLY A 382 -46.37 -66.39 -4.66
CA GLY A 382 -46.89 -67.41 -3.77
C GLY A 382 -47.44 -66.87 -2.46
N HIS A 383 -48.76 -66.99 -2.31
CA HIS A 383 -49.57 -66.95 -1.09
C HIS A 383 -50.17 -65.60 -0.66
N SER A 384 -51.47 -65.51 -0.95
CA SER A 384 -52.42 -64.55 -0.39
C SER A 384 -52.69 -64.81 1.08
N VAL A 385 -52.80 -63.75 1.87
CA VAL A 385 -53.81 -63.68 2.92
C VAL A 385 -54.35 -62.25 3.03
N SER A 386 -55.67 -62.20 3.13
CA SER A 386 -56.58 -61.06 3.03
C SER A 386 -56.66 -60.21 4.31
N HIS A 387 -56.71 -58.88 4.15
CA HIS A 387 -57.27 -57.96 5.15
C HIS A 387 -58.11 -56.85 4.49
N THR A 388 -59.24 -56.58 5.14
CA THR A 388 -60.43 -55.78 4.79
C THR A 388 -60.17 -54.25 4.66
N PRO A 389 -60.94 -53.50 3.85
CA PRO A 389 -60.72 -52.06 3.63
C PRO A 389 -61.50 -51.16 4.61
N ALA A 390 -60.97 -49.96 4.88
CA ALA A 390 -61.67 -48.85 5.55
C ALA A 390 -61.48 -47.53 4.75
N PRO A 391 -62.45 -46.58 4.81
CA PRO A 391 -62.73 -45.66 3.71
C PRO A 391 -62.09 -44.25 3.84
N ALA A 392 -62.10 -43.54 2.70
CA ALA A 392 -61.53 -42.21 2.46
C ALA A 392 -62.32 -41.02 3.08
N PRO A 393 -61.67 -39.85 3.30
CA PRO A 393 -62.36 -38.57 3.43
C PRO A 393 -62.10 -37.59 2.25
N ALA A 394 -63.10 -36.75 1.99
CA ALA A 394 -63.17 -35.70 0.96
C ALA A 394 -62.77 -34.30 1.50
N PRO A 395 -62.56 -33.27 0.65
CA PRO A 395 -61.72 -32.09 0.93
C PRO A 395 -62.49 -30.79 1.23
N LEU A 396 -61.82 -29.78 1.78
CA LEU A 396 -62.28 -28.38 1.88
C LEU A 396 -61.12 -27.37 1.77
N ALA A 397 -61.41 -26.22 1.16
CA ALA A 397 -60.50 -25.21 0.60
C ALA A 397 -60.34 -23.94 1.52
N PRO A 398 -59.79 -22.78 1.08
CA PRO A 398 -58.64 -22.08 1.68
C PRO A 398 -58.97 -20.78 2.45
N PRO A 399 -58.00 -20.10 3.09
CA PRO A 399 -58.21 -18.76 3.69
C PRO A 399 -57.31 -17.63 3.13
N ALA A 400 -57.82 -16.39 3.26
CA ALA A 400 -57.14 -15.08 3.26
C ALA A 400 -58.12 -14.03 3.86
N PRO A 401 -57.74 -12.78 4.22
CA PRO A 401 -56.47 -12.21 4.70
C PRO A 401 -56.61 -11.31 5.99
N ASP A 402 -55.46 -10.73 6.42
CA ASP A 402 -55.09 -9.70 7.44
C ASP A 402 -56.11 -8.86 8.25
N PRO A 403 -55.66 -8.33 9.40
CA PRO A 403 -55.60 -6.86 9.54
C PRO A 403 -54.38 -6.29 10.30
N ALA A 404 -54.06 -5.03 9.97
CA ALA A 404 -53.15 -4.14 10.68
C ALA A 404 -53.87 -3.17 11.63
N ASP A 405 -53.08 -2.63 12.58
CA ASP A 405 -53.23 -1.42 13.40
C ASP A 405 -54.27 -1.32 14.53
N LEU A 406 -53.79 -1.38 15.78
CA LEU A 406 -54.21 -0.47 16.84
C LEU A 406 -53.01 -0.06 17.75
N LEU A 407 -52.91 1.25 17.96
CA LEU A 407 -51.92 2.00 18.74
C LEU A 407 -52.00 1.73 20.26
N GLY A 408 -50.87 1.86 20.97
CA GLY A 408 -50.84 1.97 22.44
C GLY A 408 -49.44 2.25 23.01
N THR A 409 -49.29 3.42 23.61
CA THR A 409 -48.08 4.06 24.18
C THR A 409 -47.62 3.56 25.57
N ALA A 410 -46.33 3.82 25.86
CA ALA A 410 -45.71 4.20 27.16
C ALA A 410 -45.01 3.10 28.02
N PRO A 411 -44.04 3.49 28.90
CA PRO A 411 -42.71 2.86 29.02
C PRO A 411 -42.42 2.25 30.43
N PHE A 412 -41.17 1.82 30.65
CA PHE A 412 -40.43 1.57 31.93
C PHE A 412 -39.78 0.17 32.00
N GLY A 413 -38.52 0.13 32.45
CA GLY A 413 -37.96 -1.07 33.09
C GLY A 413 -36.48 -1.35 32.85
N THR A 414 -35.58 -0.55 33.40
CA THR A 414 -34.20 -0.95 33.74
C THR A 414 -34.19 -2.19 34.62
N ALA A 415 -33.46 -3.25 34.22
CA ALA A 415 -33.06 -4.34 35.12
C ALA A 415 -31.77 -5.04 34.64
N GLY A 416 -30.71 -4.82 35.43
CA GLY A 416 -29.53 -5.64 35.73
C GLY A 416 -29.06 -6.73 34.75
N SER A 417 -27.87 -6.51 34.20
CA SER A 417 -26.93 -7.57 33.80
C SER A 417 -26.34 -8.27 35.04
N PRO A 418 -26.20 -9.60 35.04
CA PRO A 418 -25.21 -10.27 35.88
C PRO A 418 -23.89 -10.40 35.11
N ALA A 419 -22.83 -9.85 35.68
CA ALA A 419 -21.45 -10.09 35.29
C ALA A 419 -21.03 -11.50 35.74
N ALA A 420 -20.47 -12.29 34.83
CA ALA A 420 -19.85 -13.57 35.13
C ALA A 420 -18.35 -13.36 35.41
N GLU A 421 -17.92 -13.87 36.56
CA GLU A 421 -16.56 -13.86 37.09
C GLU A 421 -15.59 -14.70 36.26
N TYR A 422 -14.39 -14.16 36.05
CA TYR A 422 -13.20 -14.91 35.63
C TYR A 422 -12.42 -15.36 36.87
N PRO A 423 -12.02 -16.63 37.01
CA PRO A 423 -11.01 -17.00 37.98
C PRO A 423 -9.60 -16.80 37.39
N ALA A 424 -8.80 -16.03 38.11
CA ALA A 424 -7.37 -15.85 37.90
C ALA A 424 -6.61 -17.10 38.37
N ALA A 425 -5.69 -17.60 37.54
CA ALA A 425 -4.76 -18.67 37.92
C ALA A 425 -3.48 -18.07 38.51
N GLU A 426 -3.12 -18.61 39.68
CA GLU A 426 -2.01 -18.22 40.55
C GLU A 426 -0.64 -18.61 39.98
N SER A 427 0.33 -17.73 40.19
CA SER A 427 1.77 -17.96 40.00
C SER A 427 2.38 -18.41 41.33
N PRO A 428 3.18 -19.49 41.39
CA PRO A 428 3.98 -19.78 42.58
C PRO A 428 5.41 -19.25 42.43
N ALA A 429 5.92 -18.67 43.52
CA ALA A 429 7.31 -18.25 43.72
C ALA A 429 7.96 -19.05 44.87
N ALA A 430 9.31 -18.98 44.92
CA ALA A 430 10.29 -19.48 45.91
C ALA A 430 11.01 -20.79 45.51
N GLY A 431 12.35 -20.91 45.56
CA GLY A 431 13.37 -20.09 46.22
C GLY A 431 14.81 -20.40 45.74
N PRO A 432 15.86 -19.91 46.44
CA PRO A 432 17.20 -19.65 45.91
C PRO A 432 18.18 -20.82 46.13
N PHE A 433 19.17 -20.96 45.24
CA PHE A 433 20.34 -21.81 45.44
C PHE A 433 21.64 -21.03 45.28
N ALA A 434 22.61 -21.47 46.07
CA ALA A 434 23.77 -20.74 46.58
C ALA A 434 25.02 -20.78 45.66
N ASP A 435 25.88 -19.79 45.88
CA ASP A 435 27.31 -19.76 45.48
C ASP A 435 28.08 -20.98 45.97
N PRO A 436 29.18 -21.30 45.28
CA PRO A 436 30.44 -21.48 46.01
C PRO A 436 31.60 -20.71 45.39
N ALA A 437 32.31 -20.00 46.26
CA ALA A 437 33.64 -19.45 46.03
C ALA A 437 34.71 -20.55 46.10
N ALA A 438 35.72 -20.49 45.22
CA ALA A 438 37.09 -20.96 45.48
C ALA A 438 38.08 -20.44 44.40
N GLY A 439 39.05 -19.63 44.81
CA GLY A 439 40.33 -19.45 44.10
C GLY A 439 41.28 -20.65 44.36
N PRO A 440 42.50 -20.68 43.77
CA PRO A 440 43.56 -19.73 44.14
C PRO A 440 44.52 -19.31 42.99
N ALA A 441 45.55 -18.57 43.41
CA ALA A 441 46.45 -17.67 42.69
C ALA A 441 47.63 -18.29 41.90
N ALA A 442 48.27 -17.39 41.12
CA ALA A 442 49.73 -17.17 40.93
C ALA A 442 50.30 -17.37 39.50
N GLY A 443 51.10 -16.40 39.04
CA GLY A 443 52.10 -16.64 37.98
C GLY A 443 52.45 -15.47 37.03
N SER A 444 53.24 -14.51 37.53
CA SER A 444 54.44 -13.90 36.90
C SER A 444 54.49 -13.44 35.43
N ALA A 445 54.83 -12.15 35.25
CA ALA A 445 55.54 -11.58 34.09
C ALA A 445 57.03 -12.07 34.04
N PRO A 446 57.87 -11.82 32.99
CA PRO A 446 58.27 -10.52 32.40
C PRO A 446 58.27 -10.57 30.84
N GLY A 447 58.51 -9.54 30.01
CA GLY A 447 59.20 -8.25 30.08
C GLY A 447 60.16 -8.17 28.88
N SER A 448 60.08 -7.13 28.03
CA SER A 448 61.24 -6.63 27.27
C SER A 448 61.03 -5.19 26.81
N ALA A 449 61.96 -4.35 27.25
CA ALA A 449 62.27 -3.00 26.78
C ALA A 449 62.89 -3.05 25.36
N ALA A 450 63.28 -1.99 24.65
CA ALA A 450 63.51 -0.57 24.94
C ALA A 450 63.68 0.16 23.58
N GLY A 451 63.55 1.50 23.58
CA GLY A 451 64.04 2.34 22.48
C GLY A 451 63.62 3.81 22.61
N PHE A 452 64.32 4.58 23.46
CA PHE A 452 64.23 6.05 23.57
C PHE A 452 65.16 6.72 22.55
N THR A 453 64.80 7.85 21.91
CA THR A 453 65.29 9.25 22.11
C THR A 453 64.92 10.04 20.84
N ALA A 454 64.75 11.37 20.72
CA ALA A 454 64.58 12.58 21.53
C ALA A 454 63.98 13.66 20.56
N GLY A 455 63.25 14.67 21.08
CA GLY A 455 62.46 15.70 20.33
C GLY A 455 63.27 16.83 19.64
N PRO A 456 62.74 18.06 19.36
CA PRO A 456 61.44 18.65 19.75
C PRO A 456 60.72 19.59 18.70
N ALA A 457 59.55 20.12 19.12
CA ALA A 457 58.98 21.47 18.88
C ALA A 457 57.90 21.74 17.79
N ALA A 458 56.76 22.24 18.31
CA ALA A 458 55.85 23.31 17.83
C ALA A 458 54.76 23.05 16.76
N GLY A 459 53.51 23.38 17.12
CA GLY A 459 52.45 23.81 16.20
C GLY A 459 51.07 23.17 16.42
N ASP A 460 50.20 23.85 17.17
CA ASP A 460 48.74 23.62 17.24
C ASP A 460 48.06 24.05 15.92
N GLU A 461 47.29 23.15 15.30
CA GLU A 461 45.98 23.41 14.66
C GLU A 461 45.34 22.08 14.12
N PRO A 462 44.01 21.86 14.25
CA PRO A 462 43.38 20.61 13.83
C PRO A 462 42.99 20.59 12.33
N GLU A 463 43.61 19.71 11.54
CA GLU A 463 43.26 19.45 10.14
C GLU A 463 41.95 18.64 9.98
N LEU A 464 41.06 19.14 9.12
CA LEU A 464 39.82 18.46 8.66
C LEU A 464 40.13 17.27 7.72
N PRO A 465 39.31 16.19 7.72
CA PRO A 465 39.63 14.95 7.02
C PRO A 465 39.53 15.08 5.48
N ARG A 466 40.65 14.85 4.79
CA ARG A 466 40.74 14.81 3.32
C ARG A 466 40.36 13.43 2.76
N ARG A 467 39.34 13.44 1.89
CA ARG A 467 38.78 12.28 1.17
C ARG A 467 39.74 11.77 0.07
N ARG A 468 40.34 10.58 0.24
CA ARG A 468 41.11 9.90 -0.82
C ARG A 468 40.17 9.26 -1.85
N ARG A 469 40.29 9.65 -3.12
CA ARG A 469 39.70 8.96 -4.28
C ARG A 469 40.36 7.58 -4.45
N ARG A 470 39.57 6.50 -4.45
CA ARG A 470 40.00 5.18 -4.93
C ARG A 470 39.68 5.05 -6.43
N LYS A 471 40.67 4.61 -7.22
CA LYS A 471 40.54 4.20 -8.63
C LYS A 471 39.88 2.81 -8.69
N PRO A 472 39.16 2.48 -9.78
CA PRO A 472 38.49 1.18 -9.94
C PRO A 472 39.50 0.07 -10.16
N VAL A 473 39.32 -1.06 -9.48
CA VAL A 473 40.04 -2.32 -9.74
C VAL A 473 39.18 -3.16 -10.66
N SER A 474 39.79 -3.62 -11.75
CA SER A 474 39.21 -4.49 -12.77
C SER A 474 38.86 -5.87 -12.22
N GLU A 475 37.67 -6.34 -12.55
CA GLU A 475 37.29 -7.76 -12.54
C GLU A 475 38.22 -8.52 -13.48
N LEU A 476 39.07 -9.39 -12.93
CA LEU A 476 39.74 -10.56 -13.54
C LEU A 476 40.95 -10.90 -12.65
N ASP A 477 40.70 -11.40 -11.42
CA ASP A 477 41.70 -12.12 -10.59
C ASP A 477 41.11 -12.65 -9.25
N GLN A 478 39.91 -13.24 -9.26
CA GLN A 478 39.34 -13.91 -8.07
C GLN A 478 38.87 -15.35 -8.35
N THR A 479 39.65 -16.09 -9.13
CA THR A 479 39.52 -17.54 -9.25
C THR A 479 40.83 -18.22 -8.86
N ALA A 480 41.24 -18.06 -7.59
CA ALA A 480 42.20 -18.95 -6.92
C ALA A 480 42.37 -18.58 -5.43
N ALA A 481 41.34 -18.77 -4.61
CA ALA A 481 41.52 -18.88 -3.16
C ALA A 481 40.70 -20.08 -2.68
N ARG A 482 41.37 -21.24 -2.71
CA ARG A 482 40.86 -22.52 -2.22
C ARG A 482 40.58 -22.35 -0.72
N SER A 483 39.31 -22.43 -0.33
CA SER A 483 38.87 -22.36 1.05
C SER A 483 39.48 -23.51 1.86
N GLU A 484 40.23 -23.18 2.91
CA GLU A 484 40.54 -24.15 3.96
C GLU A 484 39.23 -24.57 4.66
N PRO A 485 39.07 -25.85 5.01
CA PRO A 485 37.90 -26.30 5.77
C PRO A 485 37.95 -25.68 7.16
N GLN A 486 37.07 -24.71 7.42
CA GLN A 486 36.81 -24.27 8.78
C GLN A 486 36.28 -25.47 9.57
N SER A 487 37.01 -25.86 10.62
CA SER A 487 36.59 -26.90 11.56
C SER A 487 35.14 -26.66 11.97
N ALA A 488 34.31 -27.71 11.86
CA ALA A 488 32.93 -27.68 12.33
C ALA A 488 32.94 -27.26 13.80
N ARG A 489 32.25 -26.15 14.09
CA ARG A 489 32.16 -25.59 15.44
C ARG A 489 31.40 -26.54 16.34
N THR A 490 31.80 -26.61 17.61
CA THR A 490 31.12 -27.50 18.56
C THR A 490 29.73 -26.93 18.89
N PRO A 491 28.77 -27.80 19.28
CA PRO A 491 27.45 -27.37 19.74
C PRO A 491 27.52 -26.39 20.92
N GLU A 492 28.52 -26.51 21.79
CA GLU A 492 28.74 -25.65 22.97
C GLU A 492 29.19 -24.24 22.58
N GLU A 493 30.03 -24.08 21.56
CA GLU A 493 30.40 -22.76 21.01
C GLU A 493 29.23 -22.06 20.34
N THR A 494 28.29 -22.83 19.77
CA THR A 494 27.08 -22.29 19.16
C THR A 494 26.06 -21.88 20.23
N ALA A 495 25.90 -22.70 21.27
CA ALA A 495 25.02 -22.42 22.41
C ALA A 495 25.49 -21.19 23.21
N SER A 496 26.79 -21.06 23.47
CA SER A 496 27.36 -19.90 24.18
C SER A 496 27.16 -18.57 23.44
N ARG A 497 27.27 -18.58 22.10
CA ARG A 497 26.98 -17.39 21.28
C ARG A 497 25.50 -17.04 21.25
N TRP A 498 24.63 -18.05 21.26
CA TRP A 498 23.19 -17.86 21.36
C TRP A 498 22.79 -17.27 22.71
N ALA A 499 23.38 -17.77 23.80
CA ALA A 499 23.18 -17.22 25.14
C ALA A 499 23.65 -15.76 25.23
N ALA A 500 24.81 -15.42 24.66
CA ALA A 500 25.32 -14.05 24.61
C ALA A 500 24.40 -13.11 23.79
N LEU A 501 23.84 -13.59 22.68
CA LEU A 501 22.89 -12.83 21.86
C LEU A 501 21.58 -12.58 22.62
N GLN A 502 21.03 -13.61 23.26
CA GLN A 502 19.79 -13.50 24.03
C GLN A 502 19.94 -12.51 25.19
N GLN A 503 21.05 -12.60 25.93
CA GLN A 503 21.38 -11.68 27.02
C GLN A 503 21.57 -10.23 26.52
N GLY A 504 22.12 -10.03 25.32
CA GLY A 504 22.19 -8.72 24.67
C GLY A 504 20.81 -8.15 24.33
N THR A 505 19.88 -8.98 23.86
CA THR A 505 18.51 -8.53 23.53
C THR A 505 17.65 -8.26 24.77
N GLU A 506 17.86 -9.00 25.85
CA GLU A 506 17.18 -8.79 27.13
C GLU A 506 17.68 -7.52 27.82
N SER A 507 18.99 -7.30 27.86
CA SER A 507 19.58 -6.06 28.40
C SER A 507 19.14 -4.83 27.60
N GLY A 508 19.06 -4.91 26.27
CA GLY A 508 18.53 -3.83 25.43
C GLY A 508 17.06 -3.48 25.73
N ARG A 509 16.21 -4.49 25.97
CA ARG A 509 14.80 -4.28 26.35
C ARG A 509 14.64 -3.69 27.76
N ALA A 510 15.46 -4.15 28.71
CA ALA A 510 15.46 -3.61 30.07
C ALA A 510 15.91 -2.13 30.09
N ALA A 511 16.92 -1.76 29.30
CA ALA A 511 17.38 -0.39 29.17
C ALA A 511 16.30 0.52 28.51
N ALA A 512 15.56 0.00 27.54
CA ALA A 512 14.47 0.72 26.90
C ALA A 512 13.28 0.97 27.85
N GLN A 513 12.98 0.04 28.76
CA GLN A 513 11.93 0.20 29.77
C GLN A 513 12.33 1.18 30.89
N GLN A 514 13.60 1.22 31.28
CA GLN A 514 14.10 2.17 32.28
C GLN A 514 14.22 3.62 31.75
N SER A 515 14.29 3.79 30.43
CA SER A 515 14.39 5.12 29.78
C SER A 515 13.03 5.79 29.54
N GLN A 516 11.93 5.17 29.99
CA GLN A 516 10.58 5.67 29.78
C GLN A 516 10.17 6.59 30.94
N PRO A 517 9.88 7.88 30.72
CA PRO A 517 9.52 8.80 31.80
C PRO A 517 8.16 8.41 32.41
N PRO A 518 7.94 8.64 33.73
CA PRO A 518 6.71 8.25 34.39
C PRO A 518 5.50 8.99 33.79
N ARG A 519 4.47 8.24 33.39
CA ARG A 519 3.19 8.81 32.94
C ARG A 519 2.52 9.52 34.12
N SER A 520 2.37 10.84 34.02
CA SER A 520 1.57 11.66 34.92
C SER A 520 0.09 11.26 34.80
N THR A 521 -0.48 10.76 35.89
CA THR A 521 -1.91 10.56 36.05
C THR A 521 -2.57 11.92 36.28
N GLU A 522 -3.13 12.53 35.23
CA GLU A 522 -4.07 13.64 35.39
C GLU A 522 -5.43 13.08 35.85
N GLY A 523 -5.81 13.47 37.07
CA GLY A 523 -7.10 13.16 37.66
C GLY A 523 -8.21 13.97 37.01
N ASN A 524 -9.33 13.29 36.73
CA ASN A 524 -10.57 13.90 36.29
C ASN A 524 -11.28 14.53 37.52
N PRO A 525 -11.63 15.82 37.52
CA PRO A 525 -12.46 16.39 38.58
C PRO A 525 -13.93 16.00 38.40
N GLN A 526 -14.61 15.85 39.53
CA GLN A 526 -16.04 15.52 39.67
C GLN A 526 -16.97 16.61 39.14
#